data_AF-A0A0N7L7N4-F1
#
_entry.id   AF-A0A0N7L7N4-F1
#
_cell.length_a   1.000
_cell.length_b   1.000
_cell.length_c   1.000
_cell.angle_alpha   90.00
_cell.angle_beta   90.00
_cell.angle_gamma   90.00
#
_symmetry.space_group_name_H-M   'P 1'
#
loop_
_entity.id
_entity.type
_entity.pdbx_description
1 polymer ?
#
loop_
_entity_poly.entity_id
_entity_poly.type
_entity_poly.pdbx_seq_one_letter_code
_entity_poly.pdbx_strand_id
1 'polypeptide(L)'
;MEFQECMSLLASRPAHAHEQCETQQPTEHQLNVAKSNDNDNFENHTDLTLLSNQELIGTFRLLQEARVQIYADFRQGFHEYQRTEHFSTFCSRITKRFSSVSEQINKIEKLLRDDKQLITAANYIRKIQLEEKEKLLVTSALLIEKMRLSNAIKRVELDEPEVAFLERSIKTLNAKHNDCIVRINDILDDLSAECAELDC
;
A
#
# COMPACT_ATOMS: atom_id res chain seq x y z
N MET A 1 20.25 -7.00 -15.95
CA MET A 1 19.18 -7.67 -15.20
C MET A 1 17.93 -6.86 -15.46
N GLU A 2 17.05 -7.41 -16.30
CA GLU A 2 15.91 -6.72 -16.91
C GLU A 2 14.73 -6.66 -15.94
N PHE A 3 13.91 -5.60 -15.98
CA PHE A 3 12.71 -5.41 -15.16
C PHE A 3 11.78 -6.64 -15.14
N GLN A 4 11.75 -7.38 -16.24
CA GLN A 4 11.02 -8.63 -16.41
C GLN A 4 11.53 -9.77 -15.51
N GLU A 5 12.84 -9.85 -15.26
CA GLU A 5 13.45 -10.89 -14.41
C GLU A 5 13.05 -10.70 -12.93
N CYS A 6 12.94 -9.45 -12.49
CA CYS A 6 12.45 -9.12 -11.15
C CYS A 6 10.98 -9.52 -10.96
N MET A 7 10.16 -9.30 -11.98
CA MET A 7 8.75 -9.72 -11.99
C MET A 7 8.60 -11.24 -11.99
N SER A 8 9.43 -11.96 -12.76
CA SER A 8 9.43 -13.43 -12.80
C SER A 8 9.88 -14.05 -11.47
N LEU A 9 10.85 -13.45 -10.78
CA LEU A 9 11.31 -13.91 -9.45
C LEU A 9 10.25 -13.78 -8.36
N LEU A 10 9.38 -12.77 -8.45
CA LEU A 10 8.28 -12.59 -7.50
C LEU A 10 7.10 -13.54 -7.79
N ALA A 11 6.84 -13.84 -9.06
CA ALA A 11 5.75 -14.73 -9.49
C ALA A 11 6.08 -16.23 -9.32
N SER A 12 7.36 -16.60 -9.23
CA SER A 12 7.83 -18.00 -9.19
C SER A 12 7.95 -18.58 -7.77
N ARG A 13 7.58 -17.85 -6.72
CA ARG A 13 7.56 -18.40 -5.36
C ARG A 13 6.42 -19.43 -5.22
N PRO A 14 6.71 -20.70 -4.94
CA PRO A 14 5.66 -21.71 -4.75
C PRO A 14 4.87 -21.44 -3.46
N ALA A 15 3.56 -21.60 -3.52
CA ALA A 15 2.62 -21.35 -2.42
C ALA A 15 2.71 -22.34 -1.23
N HIS A 16 3.70 -23.23 -1.21
CA HIS A 16 3.77 -24.36 -0.27
C HIS A 16 5.12 -24.53 0.44
N ALA A 17 5.87 -23.45 0.68
CA ALA A 17 7.09 -23.53 1.51
C ALA A 17 6.81 -23.48 3.03
N HIS A 18 5.62 -23.92 3.46
CA HIS A 18 5.18 -23.89 4.86
C HIS A 18 4.83 -25.28 5.40
N GLU A 19 5.59 -26.30 5.03
CA GLU A 19 5.57 -27.58 5.73
C GLU A 19 6.99 -27.92 6.16
N GLN A 20 7.13 -28.28 7.45
CA GLN A 20 8.35 -28.64 8.17
C GLN A 20 9.09 -27.51 8.89
N CYS A 21 8.48 -27.02 9.98
CA CYS A 21 9.24 -26.79 11.21
C CYS A 21 8.31 -26.88 12.42
N GLU A 22 7.81 -28.09 12.71
CA GLU A 22 7.31 -28.41 14.04
C GLU A 22 8.36 -29.26 14.75
N THR A 23 9.10 -28.68 15.69
CA THR A 23 9.39 -29.29 16.99
C THR A 23 10.15 -28.30 17.88
N GLN A 24 9.47 -27.85 18.94
CA GLN A 24 9.94 -27.53 20.31
C GLN A 24 9.30 -26.25 20.88
N GLN A 25 8.40 -26.42 21.84
CA GLN A 25 7.97 -25.42 22.85
C GLN A 25 8.94 -25.46 24.06
N PRO A 26 8.76 -24.64 25.12
CA PRO A 26 8.86 -23.19 25.17
C PRO A 26 9.83 -22.77 26.31
N THR A 27 10.41 -21.57 26.27
CA THR A 27 10.89 -20.93 27.51
C THR A 27 10.40 -19.49 27.59
N GLU A 28 9.63 -19.27 28.64
CA GLU A 28 9.07 -18.00 29.08
C GLU A 28 10.19 -17.00 29.35
N HIS A 29 10.20 -15.86 28.65
CA HIS A 29 10.80 -14.64 29.19
C HIS A 29 9.90 -13.45 28.85
N GLN A 30 9.24 -12.98 29.91
CA GLN A 30 8.52 -11.72 29.96
C GLN A 30 9.50 -10.56 29.74
N LEU A 31 9.31 -9.79 28.67
CA LEU A 31 9.89 -8.47 28.54
C LEU A 31 8.81 -7.50 28.05
N ASN A 32 8.38 -6.65 28.98
CA ASN A 32 7.55 -5.49 28.75
C ASN A 32 8.21 -4.58 27.71
N VAL A 33 7.60 -4.50 26.52
CA VAL A 33 7.90 -3.46 25.54
C VAL A 33 6.59 -2.78 25.14
N ALA A 34 6.67 -1.46 25.21
CA ALA A 34 5.67 -0.42 24.99
C ALA A 34 4.41 -0.82 24.20
N LYS A 35 3.27 -0.42 24.78
CA LYS A 35 1.95 -0.33 24.14
C LYS A 35 2.05 0.42 22.80
N SER A 36 2.16 -0.32 21.70
CA SER A 36 1.62 0.15 20.43
C SER A 36 0.12 -0.05 20.53
N ASN A 37 -0.63 1.04 20.41
CA ASN A 37 -2.07 1.00 20.24
C ASN A 37 -2.38 0.16 18.99
N ASP A 38 -2.68 -1.12 19.19
CA ASP A 38 -3.49 -1.93 18.28
C ASP A 38 -4.91 -1.37 18.32
N ASN A 39 -5.10 -0.21 17.69
CA ASN A 39 -6.40 0.35 17.38
C ASN A 39 -6.70 0.18 15.89
N ASP A 40 -6.27 -0.94 15.31
CA ASP A 40 -6.68 -1.41 13.99
C ASP A 40 -8.06 -2.11 14.14
N ASN A 41 -9.05 -1.32 14.56
CA ASN A 41 -10.45 -1.72 14.52
C ASN A 41 -11.19 -0.79 13.54
N PHE A 42 -10.82 -0.89 12.27
CA PHE A 42 -11.63 -0.40 11.16
C PHE A 42 -12.53 -1.53 10.62
N GLU A 43 -12.88 -2.52 11.46
CA GLU A 43 -14.06 -3.36 11.27
C GLU A 43 -15.29 -2.64 11.82
N ASN A 44 -15.55 -1.42 11.32
CA ASN A 44 -16.90 -0.90 11.42
C ASN A 44 -17.70 -1.71 10.42
N HIS A 45 -18.46 -2.70 10.90
CA HIS A 45 -19.42 -3.50 10.13
C HIS A 45 -20.60 -2.64 9.64
N THR A 46 -20.32 -1.48 9.08
CA THR A 46 -21.31 -0.67 8.37
C THR A 46 -21.57 -1.39 7.06
N ASP A 47 -22.77 -1.94 6.93
CA ASP A 47 -23.16 -2.52 5.65
C ASP A 47 -23.30 -1.41 4.62
N LEU A 48 -22.28 -1.28 3.76
CA LEU A 48 -22.21 -0.28 2.70
C LEU A 48 -23.45 -0.30 1.78
N THR A 49 -24.21 -1.40 1.72
CA THR A 49 -25.42 -1.47 0.89
C THR A 49 -26.58 -0.64 1.43
N LEU A 50 -26.53 -0.24 2.71
CA LEU A 50 -27.56 0.56 3.37
C LEU A 50 -27.25 2.06 3.35
N LEU A 51 -26.05 2.44 2.89
CA LEU A 51 -25.62 3.83 2.84
C LEU A 51 -26.23 4.55 1.65
N SER A 52 -26.59 5.81 1.85
CA SER A 52 -26.91 6.72 0.77
C SER A 52 -25.69 6.98 -0.11
N ASN A 53 -25.94 7.51 -1.31
CA ASN A 53 -24.89 7.86 -2.26
C ASN A 53 -23.86 8.86 -1.69
N GLN A 54 -24.33 9.88 -0.94
CA GLN A 54 -23.46 10.83 -0.25
C GLN A 54 -22.61 10.15 0.82
N GLU A 55 -23.20 9.25 1.60
CA GLU A 55 -22.48 8.48 2.64
C GLU A 55 -21.45 7.52 2.02
N LEU A 56 -21.73 6.93 0.85
CA LEU A 56 -20.77 6.11 0.11
C LEU A 56 -19.55 6.92 -0.33
N ILE A 57 -19.76 8.12 -0.88
CA ILE A 57 -18.67 9.03 -1.27
C ILE A 57 -17.89 9.50 -0.04
N GLY A 58 -18.58 9.85 1.06
CA GLY A 58 -17.94 10.19 2.33
C GLY A 58 -17.07 9.05 2.86
N THR A 59 -17.59 7.82 2.82
CA THR A 59 -16.87 6.61 3.24
C THR A 59 -15.64 6.37 2.35
N PHE A 60 -15.76 6.58 1.04
CA PHE A 60 -14.61 6.51 0.12
C PHE A 60 -13.50 7.48 0.53
N ARG A 61 -13.84 8.74 0.87
CA ARG A 61 -12.84 9.74 1.30
C ARG A 61 -12.12 9.30 2.58
N LEU A 62 -12.86 8.82 3.58
CA LEU A 62 -12.28 8.29 4.82
C LEU A 62 -11.36 7.09 4.57
N LEU A 63 -11.74 6.18 3.67
CA LEU A 63 -10.91 5.05 3.28
C LEU A 63 -9.63 5.49 2.54
N GLN A 64 -9.72 6.56 1.75
CA GLN A 64 -8.57 7.12 1.05
C GLN A 64 -7.60 7.82 2.03
N GLU A 65 -8.11 8.52 3.05
CA GLU A 65 -7.31 9.04 4.16
C GLU A 65 -6.63 7.91 4.95
N ALA A 66 -7.37 6.85 5.28
CA ALA A 66 -6.82 5.66 5.93
C ALA A 66 -5.71 5.03 5.07
N ARG A 67 -5.88 4.97 3.75
CA ARG A 67 -4.83 4.49 2.83
C ARG A 67 -3.57 5.35 2.90
N VAL A 68 -3.68 6.67 2.98
CA VAL A 68 -2.52 7.57 3.17
C VAL A 68 -1.78 7.23 4.46
N GLN A 69 -2.50 6.96 5.55
CA GLN A 69 -1.88 6.52 6.81
C GLN A 69 -1.19 5.15 6.67
N ILE A 70 -1.82 4.17 6.00
CA ILE A 70 -1.21 2.86 5.75
C ILE A 70 0.10 3.01 4.96
N TYR A 71 0.18 3.92 3.99
CA TYR A 71 1.46 4.22 3.31
C TYR A 71 2.52 4.81 4.23
N ALA A 72 2.14 5.69 5.16
CA ALA A 72 3.06 6.23 6.15
C ALA A 72 3.62 5.12 7.04
N ASP A 73 2.73 4.26 7.56
CA ASP A 73 3.08 3.10 8.38
C ASP A 73 3.93 2.10 7.60
N PHE A 74 3.64 1.91 6.31
CA PHE A 74 4.42 1.02 5.45
C PHE A 74 5.86 1.51 5.32
N ARG A 75 6.07 2.80 5.01
CA ARG A 75 7.41 3.37 4.87
C ARG A 75 8.19 3.31 6.19
N GLN A 76 7.53 3.68 7.29
CA GLN A 76 8.15 3.69 8.62
C GLN A 76 8.51 2.27 9.06
N GLY A 77 7.54 1.36 9.06
CA GLY A 77 7.77 -0.02 9.48
C GLY A 77 8.72 -0.77 8.55
N PHE A 78 8.77 -0.44 7.24
CA PHE A 78 9.81 -1.01 6.38
C PHE A 78 11.19 -0.57 6.86
N HIS A 79 11.39 0.70 7.22
CA HIS A 79 12.68 1.16 7.73
C HIS A 79 13.09 0.44 9.01
N GLU A 80 12.14 0.26 9.93
CA GLU A 80 12.33 -0.36 11.25
C GLU A 80 12.58 -1.87 11.15
N TYR A 81 11.75 -2.59 10.39
CA TYR A 81 11.71 -4.05 10.45
C TYR A 81 12.52 -4.75 9.35
N GLN A 82 12.92 -4.08 8.25
CA GLN A 82 13.58 -4.71 7.09
C GLN A 82 14.82 -5.58 7.38
N ARG A 83 15.47 -5.42 8.54
CA ARG A 83 16.64 -6.21 8.96
C ARG A 83 16.37 -7.08 10.19
N THR A 84 15.10 -7.27 10.55
CA THR A 84 14.66 -8.02 11.72
C THR A 84 13.89 -9.27 11.31
N GLU A 85 13.78 -10.24 12.22
CA GLU A 85 12.95 -11.43 12.03
C GLU A 85 11.45 -11.10 11.89
N HIS A 86 11.01 -9.95 12.39
CA HIS A 86 9.62 -9.50 12.33
C HIS A 86 9.19 -8.95 10.96
N PHE A 87 10.12 -8.84 10.00
CA PHE A 87 9.82 -8.24 8.70
C PHE A 87 8.69 -8.95 7.94
N SER A 88 8.66 -10.29 7.99
CA SER A 88 7.62 -11.09 7.33
C SER A 88 6.24 -10.81 7.93
N THR A 89 6.14 -10.82 9.26
CA THR A 89 4.91 -10.50 10.00
C THR A 89 4.43 -9.08 9.71
N PHE A 90 5.34 -8.11 9.70
CA PHE A 90 5.04 -6.74 9.29
C PHE A 90 4.49 -6.67 7.86
N CYS A 91 5.15 -7.31 6.90
CA CYS A 91 4.70 -7.37 5.51
C CYS A 91 3.30 -7.99 5.38
N SER A 92 3.03 -9.07 6.10
CA SER A 92 1.71 -9.71 6.12
C SER A 92 0.63 -8.76 6.65
N ARG A 93 0.89 -8.12 7.79
CA ARG A 93 -0.05 -7.16 8.41
C ARG A 93 -0.33 -5.97 7.50
N ILE A 94 0.71 -5.34 6.95
CA ILE A 94 0.53 -4.14 6.11
C ILE A 94 -0.18 -4.49 4.80
N THR A 95 0.10 -5.66 4.22
CA THR A 95 -0.62 -6.17 3.04
C THR A 95 -2.10 -6.37 3.34
N LYS A 96 -2.44 -6.98 4.49
CA LYS A 96 -3.84 -7.15 4.91
C LYS A 96 -4.57 -5.80 5.01
N ARG A 97 -3.92 -4.77 5.56
CA ARG A 97 -4.50 -3.42 5.66
C ARG A 97 -4.76 -2.80 4.28
N PHE A 98 -3.79 -2.88 3.37
CA PHE A 98 -3.99 -2.42 1.99
C PHE A 98 -5.12 -3.18 1.27
N SER A 99 -5.18 -4.50 1.42
CA SER A 99 -6.24 -5.32 0.83
C SER A 99 -7.62 -4.93 1.36
N SER A 100 -7.76 -4.83 2.68
CA SER A 100 -9.03 -4.47 3.33
C SER A 100 -9.58 -3.13 2.82
N VAL A 101 -8.74 -2.09 2.78
CA VAL A 101 -9.15 -0.78 2.25
C VAL A 101 -9.51 -0.86 0.76
N SER A 102 -8.73 -1.60 -0.04
CA SER A 102 -8.97 -1.73 -1.47
C SER A 102 -10.27 -2.49 -1.76
N GLU A 103 -10.56 -3.55 -1.00
CA GLU A 103 -11.81 -4.31 -1.11
C GLU A 103 -13.03 -3.47 -0.76
N GLN A 104 -12.95 -2.68 0.32
CA GLN A 104 -14.03 -1.77 0.70
C GLN A 104 -14.27 -0.70 -0.38
N ILE A 105 -13.20 -0.09 -0.92
CA ILE A 105 -13.36 0.89 -2.01
C ILE A 105 -13.93 0.22 -3.27
N ASN A 106 -13.51 -0.99 -3.62
CA ASN A 106 -14.09 -1.72 -4.76
C ASN A 106 -15.59 -2.01 -4.55
N LYS A 107 -16.03 -2.29 -3.31
CA LYS A 107 -17.45 -2.45 -2.99
C LYS A 107 -18.20 -1.12 -3.17
N ILE A 108 -17.64 0.00 -2.72
CA ILE A 108 -18.20 1.34 -2.95
C ILE A 108 -18.30 1.65 -4.46
N GLU A 109 -17.22 1.41 -5.22
CA GLU A 109 -17.19 1.62 -6.68
C GLU A 109 -18.33 0.85 -7.36
N LYS A 110 -18.54 -0.41 -6.97
CA LYS A 110 -19.59 -1.26 -7.53
C LYS A 110 -20.99 -0.70 -7.21
N LEU A 111 -21.24 -0.32 -5.96
CA LEU A 111 -22.53 0.24 -5.53
C LEU A 111 -22.87 1.54 -6.28
N LEU A 112 -21.89 2.43 -6.43
CA LEU A 112 -22.05 3.66 -7.20
C LEU A 112 -22.27 3.40 -8.69
N ARG A 113 -21.63 2.36 -9.24
CA ARG A 113 -21.80 1.98 -10.65
C ARG A 113 -23.19 1.43 -10.96
N ASP A 114 -23.82 0.77 -9.99
CA ASP A 114 -25.17 0.22 -10.13
C ASP A 114 -26.23 1.34 -10.19
N ASP A 115 -25.92 2.53 -9.68
CA ASP A 115 -26.71 3.76 -9.86
C ASP A 115 -26.30 4.49 -11.15
N LYS A 116 -27.23 4.63 -12.10
CA LYS A 116 -26.97 5.28 -13.40
C LYS A 116 -26.53 6.74 -13.27
N GLN A 117 -26.94 7.43 -12.21
CA GLN A 117 -26.57 8.83 -11.98
C GLN A 117 -25.13 8.97 -11.48
N LEU A 118 -24.52 7.89 -10.99
CA LEU A 118 -23.20 7.92 -10.33
C LEU A 118 -22.12 7.13 -11.07
N ILE A 119 -22.39 6.74 -12.31
CA ILE A 119 -21.42 6.04 -13.17
C ILE A 119 -20.13 6.87 -13.32
N THR A 120 -20.24 8.20 -13.44
CA THR A 120 -19.07 9.08 -13.56
C THR A 120 -18.22 9.04 -12.29
N ALA A 121 -18.82 9.18 -11.11
CA ALA A 121 -18.13 9.06 -9.83
C ALA A 121 -17.47 7.68 -9.66
N ALA A 122 -18.17 6.59 -10.00
CA ALA A 122 -17.62 5.25 -9.98
C ALA A 122 -16.40 5.10 -10.92
N ASN A 123 -16.42 5.74 -12.09
CA ASN A 123 -15.29 5.73 -13.02
C ASN A 123 -14.09 6.50 -12.47
N TYR A 124 -14.28 7.61 -11.77
CA TYR A 124 -13.20 8.32 -11.09
C TYR A 124 -12.59 7.47 -9.97
N ILE A 125 -13.40 6.86 -9.12
CA ILE A 125 -12.93 5.92 -8.08
C ILE A 125 -12.13 4.77 -8.70
N ARG A 126 -12.60 4.22 -9.83
CA ARG A 126 -11.86 3.18 -10.55
C ARG A 126 -10.48 3.66 -11.01
N LYS A 127 -10.38 4.86 -11.58
CA LYS A 127 -9.10 5.46 -11.98
C LYS A 127 -8.18 5.63 -10.78
N ILE A 128 -8.70 6.13 -9.66
CA ILE A 128 -7.94 6.25 -8.40
C ILE A 128 -7.40 4.89 -7.94
N GLN A 129 -8.19 3.81 -7.99
CA GLN A 129 -7.72 2.46 -7.63
C GLN A 129 -6.57 1.98 -8.53
N LEU A 130 -6.60 2.30 -9.82
CA LEU A 130 -5.53 1.93 -10.76
C LEU A 130 -4.24 2.68 -10.45
N GLU A 131 -4.33 3.99 -10.21
CA GLU A 131 -3.18 4.82 -9.83
C GLU A 131 -2.63 4.42 -8.46
N GLU A 132 -3.49 4.08 -7.50
CA GLU A 132 -3.07 3.60 -6.18
C GLU A 132 -2.37 2.24 -6.24
N LYS A 133 -2.81 1.36 -7.13
CA LYS A 133 -2.09 0.10 -7.39
C LYS A 133 -0.69 0.38 -7.92
N GLU A 134 -0.54 1.30 -8.88
CA GLU A 134 0.77 1.68 -9.40
C GLU A 134 1.65 2.32 -8.33
N LYS A 135 1.10 3.28 -7.56
CA LYS A 135 1.78 3.92 -6.43
C LYS A 135 2.29 2.92 -5.41
N LEU A 136 1.51 1.89 -5.06
CA LEU A 136 1.95 0.83 -4.13
C LEU A 136 3.15 0.05 -4.67
N LEU A 137 3.12 -0.30 -5.95
CA LEU A 137 4.23 -1.01 -6.60
C LEU A 137 5.50 -0.15 -6.62
N VAL A 138 5.38 1.11 -7.04
CA VAL A 138 6.53 2.03 -7.10
C VAL A 138 7.06 2.34 -5.71
N THR A 139 6.19 2.48 -4.70
CA THR A 139 6.59 2.67 -3.29
C THR A 139 7.42 1.48 -2.80
N SER A 140 6.98 0.26 -3.08
CA SER A 140 7.68 -0.96 -2.67
C SER A 140 9.05 -1.06 -3.34
N ALA A 141 9.13 -0.80 -4.64
CA ALA A 141 10.39 -0.77 -5.39
C ALA A 141 11.35 0.30 -4.84
N LEU A 142 10.84 1.50 -4.57
CA LEU A 142 11.63 2.60 -4.01
C LEU A 142 12.22 2.25 -2.64
N LEU A 143 11.46 1.58 -1.76
CA LEU A 143 11.93 1.15 -0.45
C LEU A 143 13.04 0.10 -0.56
N ILE A 144 12.89 -0.86 -1.46
CA ILE A 144 13.90 -1.89 -1.73
C ILE A 144 15.18 -1.25 -2.30
N GLU A 145 15.08 -0.34 -3.27
CA GLU A 145 16.24 0.34 -3.84
C GLU A 145 16.97 1.19 -2.80
N LYS A 146 16.24 1.91 -1.94
CA LYS A 146 16.83 2.64 -0.81
C LYS A 146 17.55 1.72 0.18
N MET A 147 17.00 0.53 0.46
CA MET A 147 17.67 -0.48 1.27
C MET A 147 18.96 -0.98 0.61
N ARG A 148 18.90 -1.29 -0.69
CA ARG A 148 20.07 -1.73 -1.48
C ARG A 148 21.18 -0.69 -1.46
N LEU A 149 20.84 0.58 -1.70
CA LEU A 149 21.78 1.69 -1.62
C LEU A 149 22.41 1.80 -0.22
N SER A 150 21.57 1.75 0.83
CA SER A 150 22.04 1.78 2.22
C SER A 150 23.01 0.64 2.53
N ASN A 151 22.79 -0.55 1.97
CA ASN A 151 23.68 -1.69 2.14
C ASN A 151 24.97 -1.55 1.33
N ALA A 152 24.90 -1.05 0.08
CA ALA A 152 26.06 -0.83 -0.77
C ALA A 152 27.04 0.18 -0.16
N ILE A 153 26.52 1.30 0.39
CA ILE A 153 27.35 2.34 1.04
C ILE A 153 28.05 1.82 2.30
N LYS A 154 27.49 0.83 3.00
CA LYS A 154 28.06 0.26 4.23
C LYS A 154 29.12 -0.82 3.99
N ARG A 155 29.38 -1.20 2.74
CA ARG A 155 30.40 -2.21 2.43
C ARG A 155 31.80 -1.66 2.71
N VAL A 156 32.72 -2.54 3.08
CA VAL A 156 34.13 -2.20 3.36
C VAL A 156 34.83 -1.69 2.09
N GLU A 157 34.48 -2.29 0.94
CA GLU A 157 34.91 -1.83 -0.38
C GLU A 157 33.71 -1.22 -1.09
N LEU A 158 33.80 0.08 -1.39
CA LEU A 158 32.73 0.83 -2.03
C LEU A 158 32.76 0.59 -3.54
N ASP A 159 31.65 0.10 -4.09
CA ASP A 159 31.42 0.02 -5.54
C ASP A 159 30.72 1.30 -6.01
N GLU A 160 31.52 2.30 -6.39
CA GLU A 160 31.00 3.59 -6.87
C GLU A 160 30.04 3.47 -8.07
N PRO A 161 30.31 2.63 -9.09
CA PRO A 161 29.35 2.35 -10.15
C PRO A 161 28.00 1.80 -9.66
N GLU A 162 27.99 0.84 -8.73
CA GLU A 162 26.76 0.28 -8.14
C GLU A 162 25.97 1.38 -7.41
N VAL A 163 26.66 2.18 -6.59
CA VAL A 163 26.05 3.29 -5.83
C VAL A 163 25.40 4.30 -6.78
N ALA A 164 26.13 4.77 -7.80
CA ALA A 164 25.61 5.73 -8.77
C ALA A 164 24.41 5.19 -9.57
N PHE A 165 24.41 3.88 -9.88
CA PHE A 165 23.27 3.22 -10.51
C PHE A 165 22.03 3.23 -9.60
N LEU A 166 22.19 2.84 -8.33
CA LEU A 166 21.09 2.80 -7.36
C LEU A 166 20.53 4.20 -7.07
N GLU A 167 21.38 5.23 -6.98
CA GLU A 167 20.93 6.62 -6.84
C GLU A 167 20.08 7.08 -8.02
N ARG A 168 20.50 6.76 -9.25
CA ARG A 168 19.72 7.07 -10.45
C ARG A 168 18.39 6.32 -10.47
N SER A 169 18.39 5.04 -10.12
CA SER A 169 17.18 4.21 -9.99
C SER A 169 16.18 4.83 -9.00
N ILE A 170 16.65 5.20 -7.79
CA ILE A 170 15.85 5.88 -6.77
C ILE A 170 15.28 7.21 -7.27
N LYS A 171 16.08 8.00 -8.00
CA LYS A 171 15.61 9.27 -8.57
C LYS A 171 14.46 9.04 -9.56
N THR A 172 14.58 8.07 -10.46
CA THR A 172 13.53 7.70 -11.41
C THR A 172 12.28 7.21 -10.70
N LEU A 173 12.42 6.33 -9.71
CA LEU A 173 11.28 5.82 -8.94
C LEU A 173 10.58 6.91 -8.12
N ASN A 174 11.33 7.85 -7.53
CA ASN A 174 10.75 9.00 -6.83
C ASN A 174 9.94 9.89 -7.78
N ALA A 175 10.45 10.18 -8.98
CA ALA A 175 9.72 10.95 -9.99
C ALA A 175 8.40 10.25 -10.33
N LYS A 176 8.47 8.96 -10.67
CA LYS A 176 7.28 8.15 -10.98
C LYS A 176 6.29 8.08 -9.82
N HIS A 177 6.77 7.93 -8.58
CA HIS A 177 5.93 7.91 -7.38
C HIS A 177 5.19 9.24 -7.20
N ASN A 178 5.89 10.36 -7.39
CA ASN A 178 5.29 11.69 -7.30
C ASN A 178 4.26 11.91 -8.41
N ASP A 179 4.53 11.44 -9.63
CA ASP A 179 3.58 11.52 -10.74
C ASP A 179 2.28 10.76 -10.42
N CYS A 180 2.37 9.59 -9.76
CA CYS A 180 1.18 8.87 -9.31
C CYS A 180 0.38 9.69 -8.28
N ILE A 181 1.06 10.34 -7.32
CA ILE A 181 0.39 11.18 -6.32
C ILE A 181 -0.32 12.36 -6.98
N VAL A 182 0.33 13.04 -7.91
CA VAL A 182 -0.27 14.17 -8.64
C VAL A 182 -1.52 13.70 -9.37
N ARG A 183 -1.45 12.62 -10.16
CA ARG A 183 -2.62 12.09 -10.88
C ARG A 183 -3.75 11.68 -9.94
N ILE A 184 -3.44 11.06 -8.80
CA ILE A 184 -4.46 10.70 -7.79
C ILE A 184 -5.17 11.94 -7.27
N ASN A 185 -4.42 13.00 -6.95
CA ASN A 185 -4.99 14.24 -6.43
C ASN A 185 -5.84 14.94 -7.50
N ASP A 186 -5.35 15.02 -8.74
CA ASP A 186 -6.12 15.60 -9.85
C ASP A 186 -7.47 14.87 -10.03
N ILE A 187 -7.47 13.53 -9.96
CA ILE A 187 -8.71 12.74 -10.08
C ILE A 187 -9.62 12.91 -8.86
N LEU A 188 -9.06 13.10 -7.66
CA LEU A 188 -9.84 13.38 -6.44
C LEU A 188 -10.51 14.75 -6.50
N ASP A 189 -9.85 15.74 -7.09
CA ASP A 189 -10.40 17.08 -7.31
C ASP A 189 -11.55 17.01 -8.33
N ASP A 190 -11.35 16.31 -9.45
CA ASP A 190 -12.39 16.05 -10.46
C ASP A 190 -13.62 15.36 -9.85
N LEU A 191 -13.39 14.29 -9.05
CA LEU A 191 -14.47 13.59 -8.35
C LEU A 191 -15.22 14.52 -7.38
N SER A 192 -14.51 15.45 -6.73
CA SER A 192 -15.13 16.38 -5.78
C SER A 192 -16.00 17.41 -6.50
N ALA A 193 -15.57 17.89 -7.67
CA ALA A 193 -16.39 18.75 -8.53
C ALA A 193 -17.65 18.03 -9.00
N GLU A 194 -17.51 16.80 -9.53
CA GLU A 194 -18.65 15.98 -9.99
C GLU A 194 -19.68 15.76 -8.88
N CYS A 195 -19.23 15.42 -7.66
CA CYS A 195 -20.13 15.20 -6.54
C CYS A 195 -20.85 16.49 -6.08
N ALA A 196 -20.19 17.65 -6.18
CA ALA A 196 -20.82 18.92 -5.81
C ALA A 196 -21.94 19.34 -6.78
N GLU A 197 -21.84 18.97 -8.06
CA GLU A 197 -22.88 19.20 -9.07
C GLU A 197 -24.12 18.32 -8.85
N LEU A 198 -23.94 17.13 -8.29
CA LEU A 198 -25.04 16.19 -8.00
C LEU A 198 -25.87 16.57 -6.77
N ASP A 199 -25.32 17.39 -5.88
CA ASP A 199 -25.99 17.90 -4.66
C ASP A 199 -26.77 19.22 -4.90
N CYS A 200 -26.76 19.76 -6.14
CA CYS A 200 -27.46 20.98 -6.57
C CYS A 200 -28.77 20.67 -7.33
#